data_AF-A0A7S3G9A5-F1
#
_entry.id   AF-A0A7S3G9A5-F1
#
_cell.length_a   1.000
_cell.length_b   1.000
_cell.length_c   1.000
_cell.angle_alpha   90.00
_cell.angle_beta   90.00
_cell.angle_gamma   90.00
#
_symmetry.space_group_name_H-M   'P 1'
#
loop_
_entity.id
_entity.type
_entity.pdbx_description
1 polymer ?
#
loop_
_entity_poly.entity_id
_entity_poly.type
_entity_poly.pdbx_seq_one_letter_code
_entity_poly.pdbx_strand_id
1 'polypeptide(L)'
;MESYEVTINGKTKQVKSIRNLTGHSIGLYRIHAGKSVPIVAGGENQKMEEGELFAIETFGSTGRAHVIEDMECSHYMKNFDAGFAPIRAAKSKQLLTTINENFGTLAFCRRWLDRLGEDKYMMALKNLCDLGVVDPYPPLCDQRGSYVAQFEHTILLRPTCKEVLTRGDDF
;
A
#
# COMPACT_ATOMS: atom_id res chain seq x y z
N MET A 1 -15.55 2.60 -14.38
CA MET A 1 -15.44 1.18 -13.97
C MET A 1 -16.74 0.43 -14.25
N GLU A 2 -17.85 0.81 -13.63
CA GLU A 2 -19.11 0.02 -13.64
C GLU A 2 -19.91 0.07 -14.97
N SER A 3 -19.46 0.82 -15.96
CA SER A 3 -20.03 0.81 -17.31
C SER A 3 -19.58 -0.40 -18.16
N TYR A 4 -18.69 -1.25 -17.62
CA TYR A 4 -18.08 -2.36 -18.34
C TYR A 4 -18.54 -3.72 -17.81
N GLU A 5 -18.65 -4.68 -18.72
CA GLU A 5 -18.86 -6.10 -18.45
C GLU A 5 -17.76 -6.95 -19.11
N VAL A 6 -17.47 -8.11 -18.51
CA VAL A 6 -16.48 -9.06 -19.02
C VAL A 6 -17.01 -10.49 -18.93
N THR A 7 -16.75 -11.31 -19.94
CA THR A 7 -17.08 -12.75 -19.94
C THR A 7 -15.81 -13.57 -19.71
N ILE A 8 -15.75 -14.29 -18.59
CA ILE A 8 -14.63 -15.17 -18.26
C ILE A 8 -15.19 -16.57 -17.97
N ASN A 9 -14.66 -17.58 -18.65
CA ASN A 9 -15.11 -18.98 -18.53
C ASN A 9 -16.63 -19.13 -18.73
N GLY A 10 -17.19 -18.43 -19.72
CA GLY A 10 -18.62 -18.46 -20.04
C GLY A 10 -19.53 -17.73 -19.05
N LYS A 11 -18.99 -17.00 -18.08
CA LYS A 11 -19.77 -16.19 -17.13
C LYS A 11 -19.52 -14.70 -17.34
N THR A 12 -20.56 -13.97 -17.72
CA THR A 12 -20.53 -12.50 -17.83
C THR A 12 -20.71 -11.87 -16.45
N LYS A 13 -19.89 -10.87 -16.15
CA LYS A 13 -19.91 -10.11 -14.90
C LYS A 13 -19.70 -8.64 -15.20
N GLN A 14 -20.46 -7.77 -14.53
CA GLN A 14 -20.15 -6.35 -14.46
C GLN A 14 -18.88 -6.15 -13.63
N VAL A 15 -17.97 -5.29 -14.08
CA VAL A 15 -16.76 -4.93 -13.34
C VAL A 15 -17.12 -4.00 -12.18
N LYS A 16 -16.60 -4.29 -11.00
CA LYS A 16 -16.85 -3.52 -9.77
C LYS A 16 -15.57 -2.91 -9.23
N SER A 17 -15.63 -1.67 -8.75
CA SER A 17 -14.50 -1.05 -8.03
C SER A 17 -14.34 -1.68 -6.64
N ILE A 18 -13.12 -2.05 -6.25
CA ILE A 18 -12.84 -2.54 -4.89
C ILE A 18 -12.98 -1.39 -3.89
N ARG A 19 -14.06 -1.39 -3.11
CA ARG A 19 -14.50 -0.22 -2.35
C ARG A 19 -13.63 0.16 -1.14
N ASN A 20 -12.81 -0.76 -0.64
CA ASN A 20 -11.90 -0.54 0.48
C ASN A 20 -10.43 -0.46 0.07
N LEU A 21 -10.15 -0.22 -1.22
CA LEU A 21 -8.86 0.23 -1.72
C LEU A 21 -9.01 1.64 -2.30
N THR A 22 -7.95 2.44 -2.20
CA THR A 22 -7.95 3.84 -2.59
C THR A 22 -6.58 4.22 -3.10
N GLY A 23 -6.50 5.18 -4.02
CA GLY A 23 -5.25 5.92 -4.18
C GLY A 23 -4.94 6.77 -2.95
N HIS A 24 -3.83 7.49 -2.97
CA HIS A 24 -3.36 8.20 -1.78
C HIS A 24 -2.41 9.36 -2.11
N SER A 25 -2.30 10.33 -1.19
CA SER A 25 -1.21 11.30 -1.26
C SER A 25 0.13 10.65 -0.92
N ILE A 26 1.20 11.22 -1.47
CA ILE A 26 2.58 10.77 -1.29
C ILE A 26 3.40 11.93 -0.73
N GLY A 27 4.24 11.64 0.26
CA GLY A 27 5.15 12.59 0.89
C GLY A 27 6.59 12.09 0.85
N LEU A 28 7.52 12.96 1.28
CA LEU A 28 8.94 12.60 1.34
C LEU A 28 9.15 11.42 2.31
N TYR A 29 9.66 10.30 1.79
CA TYR A 29 9.81 9.03 2.52
C TYR A 29 8.52 8.49 3.17
N ARG A 30 7.35 8.92 2.70
CA ARG A 30 6.04 8.53 3.24
C ARG A 30 5.11 8.17 2.08
N ILE A 31 5.01 6.88 1.78
CA ILE A 31 4.20 6.41 0.63
C ILE A 31 2.72 6.78 0.82
N HIS A 32 2.18 6.66 2.04
CA HIS A 32 0.82 7.11 2.39
C HIS A 32 0.87 8.38 3.26
N ALA A 33 0.70 9.55 2.65
CA ALA A 33 0.83 10.84 3.33
C ALA A 33 -0.47 11.37 3.98
N GLY A 34 -1.52 10.54 4.05
CA GLY A 34 -2.68 10.76 4.91
C GLY A 34 -3.97 11.18 4.19
N LYS A 35 -3.92 11.57 2.90
CA LYS A 35 -5.14 11.76 2.10
C LYS A 35 -5.40 10.50 1.27
N SER A 36 -6.64 10.03 1.24
CA SER A 36 -7.07 8.91 0.40
C SER A 36 -7.89 9.38 -0.79
N VAL A 37 -7.73 8.73 -1.95
CA VAL A 37 -8.47 8.99 -3.18
C VAL A 37 -9.44 7.83 -3.42
N PRO A 38 -10.72 7.95 -3.02
CA PRO A 38 -11.69 6.87 -3.12
C PRO A 38 -12.06 6.56 -4.58
N ILE A 39 -12.29 5.28 -4.87
CA ILE A 39 -12.68 4.79 -6.20
C ILE A 39 -14.17 4.40 -6.32
N VAL A 40 -14.95 4.82 -5.31
CA VAL A 40 -16.42 4.70 -5.23
C VAL A 40 -17.01 6.01 -4.67
N ALA A 41 -18.30 6.26 -4.93
CA ALA A 41 -18.99 7.43 -4.41
C ALA A 41 -19.20 7.36 -2.88
N GLY A 42 -19.38 8.53 -2.24
CA GLY A 42 -19.66 8.64 -0.81
C GLY A 42 -18.43 8.85 0.09
N GLY A 43 -17.26 9.12 -0.50
CA GLY A 43 -16.06 9.47 0.23
C GLY A 43 -16.09 10.88 0.84
N GLU A 44 -14.98 11.26 1.46
CA GLU A 44 -14.81 12.58 2.09
C GLU A 44 -14.80 13.72 1.06
N ASN A 45 -15.16 14.92 1.51
CA ASN A 45 -15.14 16.13 0.69
C ASN A 45 -13.82 16.92 0.76
N GLN A 46 -12.74 16.28 1.25
CA GLN A 46 -11.41 16.88 1.31
C GLN A 46 -10.92 17.28 -0.09
N LYS A 47 -10.25 18.42 -0.20
CA LYS A 47 -9.70 18.92 -1.47
C LYS A 47 -8.23 18.53 -1.62
N MET A 48 -7.86 18.23 -2.87
CA MET A 48 -6.45 18.19 -3.27
C MET A 48 -5.91 19.63 -3.33
N GLU A 49 -4.64 19.79 -2.97
CA GLU A 49 -3.98 21.08 -2.84
C GLU A 49 -2.79 21.21 -3.80
N GLU A 50 -2.44 22.44 -4.15
CA GLU A 50 -1.25 22.73 -4.96
C GLU A 50 0.02 22.20 -4.27
N GLY A 51 0.91 21.59 -5.05
CA GLY A 51 2.17 21.00 -4.59
C GLY A 51 2.05 19.54 -4.12
N GLU A 52 0.84 19.01 -3.94
CA GLU A 52 0.66 17.63 -3.52
C GLU A 52 0.98 16.62 -4.63
N LEU A 53 1.51 15.48 -4.20
CA LEU A 53 1.79 14.32 -5.03
C LEU A 53 0.77 13.23 -4.71
N PHE A 54 0.21 12.57 -5.71
CA PHE A 54 -0.78 11.51 -5.52
C PHE A 54 -0.46 10.27 -6.34
N ALA A 55 -0.61 9.11 -5.72
CA ALA A 55 -0.89 7.84 -6.38
C ALA A 55 -2.38 7.80 -6.77
N ILE A 56 -2.65 7.74 -8.07
CA ILE A 56 -3.99 7.53 -8.61
C ILE A 56 -4.06 6.11 -9.13
N GLU A 57 -4.60 5.23 -8.30
CA GLU A 57 -4.77 3.81 -8.57
C GLU A 57 -6.23 3.40 -8.49
N THR A 58 -6.63 2.46 -9.35
CA THR A 58 -7.97 1.89 -9.32
C THR A 58 -7.91 0.38 -9.45
N PHE A 59 -8.87 -0.29 -8.81
CA PHE A 59 -8.92 -1.74 -8.73
C PHE A 59 -10.29 -2.23 -9.23
N GLY A 60 -10.30 -2.91 -10.36
CA GLY A 60 -11.49 -3.55 -10.92
C GLY A 60 -11.54 -5.01 -10.50
N SER A 61 -12.69 -5.49 -10.02
CA SER A 61 -12.90 -6.86 -9.57
C SER A 61 -14.13 -7.49 -10.22
N THR A 62 -14.03 -8.80 -10.44
CA THR A 62 -15.15 -9.68 -10.80
C THR A 62 -15.78 -10.38 -9.58
N GLY A 63 -15.33 -10.04 -8.37
CA GLY A 63 -15.73 -10.65 -7.10
C GLY A 63 -16.73 -9.83 -6.30
N ARG A 64 -16.52 -9.78 -4.98
CA ARG A 64 -17.31 -8.98 -4.03
C ARG A 64 -16.89 -7.52 -4.00
N ALA A 65 -15.77 -7.20 -4.64
CA ALA A 65 -15.18 -5.87 -4.70
C ALA A 65 -14.91 -5.29 -3.31
N HIS A 66 -14.38 -6.16 -2.44
CA HIS A 66 -13.95 -5.84 -1.09
C HIS A 66 -12.85 -6.81 -0.70
N VAL A 67 -11.66 -6.27 -0.47
CA VAL A 67 -10.50 -7.08 -0.09
C VAL A 67 -10.49 -7.35 1.41
N ILE A 68 -9.95 -8.50 1.78
CA ILE A 68 -9.59 -8.84 3.16
C ILE A 68 -8.13 -9.26 3.17
N GLU A 69 -7.51 -9.22 4.35
CA GLU A 69 -6.18 -9.79 4.54
C GLU A 69 -6.24 -11.32 4.37
N ASP A 70 -5.34 -11.88 3.57
CA ASP A 70 -5.19 -13.32 3.38
C ASP A 70 -3.72 -13.66 3.10
N MET A 71 -3.36 -14.95 3.23
CA MET A 71 -2.02 -15.49 2.99
C MET A 71 -0.94 -14.95 3.95
N GLU A 72 0.33 -15.29 3.67
CA GLU A 72 1.45 -14.89 4.52
C GLU A 72 1.89 -13.44 4.25
N CYS A 73 2.00 -12.65 5.33
CA CYS A 73 2.46 -11.26 5.25
C CYS A 73 3.92 -11.17 4.82
N SER A 74 4.19 -10.35 3.81
CA SER A 74 5.55 -10.14 3.27
C SER A 74 6.01 -8.68 3.32
N HIS A 75 5.09 -7.73 3.34
CA HIS A 75 5.39 -6.29 3.35
C HIS A 75 5.26 -5.73 4.76
N TYR A 76 6.17 -4.82 5.09
CA TYR A 76 6.26 -4.17 6.38
C TYR A 76 6.72 -2.73 6.16
N MET A 77 6.31 -1.82 7.02
CA MET A 77 6.80 -0.43 6.97
C MET A 77 6.90 0.12 8.38
N LYS A 78 7.95 0.89 8.67
CA LYS A 78 8.02 1.59 9.94
C LYS A 78 6.87 2.60 9.99
N ASN A 79 6.14 2.63 11.10
CA ASN A 79 5.11 3.63 11.29
C ASN A 79 5.77 5.02 11.32
N PHE A 80 5.36 5.89 10.39
CA PHE A 80 5.97 7.21 10.20
C PHE A 80 5.85 8.09 11.45
N ASP A 81 4.74 7.96 12.16
CA ASP A 81 4.40 8.75 13.34
C ASP A 81 4.74 8.01 14.65
N ALA A 82 5.43 6.85 14.58
CA ALA A 82 5.83 6.12 15.78
C ALA A 82 6.77 6.95 16.66
N GLY A 83 6.34 7.17 17.89
CA GLY A 83 7.16 7.72 18.95
C GLY A 83 8.19 6.73 19.49
N PHE A 84 8.80 7.09 20.63
CA PHE A 84 9.72 6.20 21.32
C PHE A 84 9.00 4.93 21.82
N ALA A 85 9.53 3.75 21.47
CA ALA A 85 9.07 2.46 21.99
C ALA A 85 10.17 1.80 22.84
N PRO A 86 9.87 1.36 24.08
CA PRO A 86 10.85 0.74 24.97
C PRO A 86 11.13 -0.72 24.57
N ILE A 87 11.90 -0.90 23.50
CA ILE A 87 12.31 -2.22 23.01
C ILE A 87 13.33 -2.80 23.99
N ARG A 88 13.05 -3.97 24.58
CA ARG A 88 13.96 -4.63 25.53
C ARG A 88 14.81 -5.72 24.86
N ALA A 89 14.21 -6.49 23.95
CA ALA A 89 14.88 -7.61 23.30
C ALA A 89 16.02 -7.14 22.38
N ALA A 90 17.22 -7.70 22.58
CA ALA A 90 18.42 -7.29 21.84
C ALA A 90 18.27 -7.47 20.33
N LYS A 91 17.74 -8.61 19.87
CA LYS A 91 17.52 -8.87 18.43
C LYS A 91 16.49 -7.92 17.82
N SER A 92 15.46 -7.51 18.57
CA SER A 92 14.50 -6.48 18.10
C SER A 92 15.15 -5.10 17.96
N LYS A 93 16.04 -4.71 18.89
CA LYS A 93 16.80 -3.45 18.76
C LYS A 93 17.74 -3.49 17.55
N GLN A 94 18.46 -4.59 17.38
CA GLN A 94 19.34 -4.79 16.22
C GLN A 94 18.54 -4.68 14.92
N LEU A 95 17.44 -5.42 14.81
CA LEU A 95 16.60 -5.40 13.61
C LEU A 95 16.03 -4.00 13.33
N LEU A 96 15.58 -3.27 14.36
CA LEU A 96 15.11 -1.90 14.16
C LEU A 96 16.23 -0.97 13.69
N THR A 97 17.47 -1.19 14.15
CA THR A 97 18.64 -0.44 13.68
C THR A 97 18.86 -0.71 12.19
N THR A 98 18.88 -1.97 11.78
CA THR A 98 18.94 -2.37 10.37
C THR A 98 17.83 -1.72 9.54
N ILE A 99 16.58 -1.72 10.03
CA ILE A 99 15.44 -1.10 9.35
C ILE A 99 15.64 0.42 9.21
N ASN A 100 16.07 1.11 10.26
CA ASN A 100 16.29 2.55 10.23
C ASN A 100 17.41 2.94 9.25
N GLU A 101 18.51 2.18 9.23
CA GLU A 101 19.68 2.47 8.39
C GLU A 101 19.42 2.20 6.90
N ASN A 102 18.60 1.19 6.57
CA ASN A 102 18.41 0.74 5.20
C ASN A 102 17.10 1.22 4.56
N PHE A 103 16.05 1.43 5.34
CA PHE A 103 14.70 1.74 4.83
C PHE A 103 14.13 3.03 5.44
N GLY A 104 14.49 3.36 6.67
CA GLY A 104 13.89 4.48 7.39
C GLY A 104 12.38 4.27 7.57
N THR A 105 11.58 5.10 6.90
CA THR A 105 10.11 5.00 6.85
C THR A 105 9.57 4.42 5.54
N LEU A 106 10.44 4.04 4.60
CA LEU A 106 10.03 3.34 3.40
C LEU A 106 9.60 1.90 3.72
N ALA A 107 8.67 1.37 2.94
CA ALA A 107 8.28 -0.03 3.04
C ALA A 107 9.44 -0.96 2.67
N PHE A 108 9.45 -2.14 3.28
CA PHE A 108 10.41 -3.21 3.03
C PHE A 108 9.71 -4.57 3.03
N CYS A 109 10.46 -5.61 2.67
CA CYS A 109 9.95 -6.98 2.72
C CYS A 109 10.98 -7.95 3.33
N ARG A 110 10.52 -9.13 3.75
CA ARG A 110 11.39 -10.17 4.36
C ARG A 110 12.62 -10.50 3.51
N ARG A 111 12.44 -10.65 2.20
CA ARG A 111 13.52 -10.94 1.24
C ARG A 111 14.64 -9.89 1.25
N TRP A 112 14.33 -8.63 1.59
CA TRP A 112 15.34 -7.57 1.67
C TRP A 112 16.15 -7.68 2.96
N LEU A 113 15.52 -8.06 4.08
CA LEU A 113 16.23 -8.39 5.31
C LEU A 113 17.15 -9.61 5.10
N ASP A 114 16.68 -10.65 4.42
CA ASP A 114 17.49 -11.83 4.08
C ASP A 114 18.74 -11.42 3.27
N ARG A 115 18.58 -10.50 2.31
CA ARG A 115 19.69 -10.00 1.48
C ARG A 115 20.71 -9.18 2.28
N LEU A 116 20.27 -8.51 3.34
CA LEU A 116 21.15 -7.79 4.28
C LEU A 116 21.88 -8.73 5.26
N GLY A 117 21.60 -10.04 5.19
CA GLY A 117 22.20 -11.04 6.08
C GLY A 117 21.50 -11.16 7.43
N GLU A 118 20.32 -10.55 7.61
CA GLU A 118 19.51 -10.79 8.80
C GLU A 118 18.99 -12.22 8.79
N ASP A 119 19.15 -12.90 9.92
CA ASP A 119 18.69 -14.26 10.13
C ASP A 119 17.80 -14.34 11.39
N LYS A 120 16.94 -15.37 11.44
CA LYS A 120 16.10 -15.70 12.62
C LYS A 120 15.35 -14.48 13.18
N TYR A 121 15.02 -13.51 12.33
CA TYR A 121 14.50 -12.20 12.73
C TYR A 121 12.97 -12.19 12.90
N MET A 122 12.27 -13.26 12.53
CA MET A 122 10.80 -13.30 12.52
C MET A 122 10.16 -12.94 13.86
N MET A 123 10.71 -13.41 14.99
CA MET A 123 10.20 -13.07 16.32
C MET A 123 10.50 -11.60 16.69
N ALA A 124 11.67 -11.09 16.26
CA ALA A 124 12.03 -9.69 16.45
C ALA A 124 11.11 -8.78 15.62
N LEU A 125 10.83 -9.13 14.37
CA LEU A 125 9.91 -8.41 13.49
C LEU A 125 8.49 -8.41 14.06
N LYS A 126 7.99 -9.57 14.52
CA LYS A 126 6.70 -9.65 15.21
C LYS A 126 6.67 -8.74 16.43
N ASN A 127 7.73 -8.73 17.24
CA ASN A 127 7.80 -7.85 18.41
C ASN A 127 7.77 -6.36 18.04
N LEU A 128 8.41 -5.94 16.93
CA LEU A 128 8.31 -4.57 16.43
C LEU A 128 6.89 -4.23 15.95
N CYS A 129 6.18 -5.19 15.36
CA CYS A 129 4.77 -5.05 15.02
C CYS A 129 3.86 -4.93 16.24
N ASP A 130 4.02 -5.83 17.22
CA ASP A 130 3.24 -5.81 18.46
C ASP A 130 3.43 -4.50 19.24
N LEU A 131 4.59 -3.84 19.08
CA LEU A 131 4.91 -2.54 19.69
C LEU A 131 4.44 -1.33 18.86
N GLY A 132 3.84 -1.54 17.69
CA GLY A 132 3.38 -0.45 16.81
C GLY A 132 4.51 0.37 16.17
N VAL A 133 5.74 -0.15 16.17
CA VAL A 133 6.90 0.51 15.53
C VAL A 133 6.93 0.21 14.04
N VAL A 134 6.48 -0.99 13.66
CA VAL A 134 6.44 -1.46 12.28
C VAL A 134 5.06 -2.02 11.99
N ASP A 135 4.39 -1.52 10.96
CA ASP A 135 3.08 -2.01 10.56
C ASP A 135 3.24 -3.15 9.53
N PRO A 136 2.56 -4.29 9.71
CA PRO A 136 2.47 -5.33 8.68
C PRO A 136 1.45 -4.94 7.60
N TYR A 137 1.78 -5.25 6.35
CA TYR A 137 0.88 -5.07 5.20
C TYR A 137 0.69 -6.42 4.49
N PRO A 138 -0.21 -7.27 4.99
CA PRO A 138 -0.48 -8.57 4.38
C PRO A 138 -1.12 -8.42 2.99
N PRO A 139 -1.07 -9.45 2.15
CA PRO A 139 -1.79 -9.46 0.89
C PRO A 139 -3.28 -9.18 1.06
N LEU A 140 -3.83 -8.35 0.17
CA LEU A 140 -5.24 -7.96 0.16
C LEU A 140 -5.96 -8.67 -0.98
N CYS A 141 -6.87 -9.58 -0.63
CA CYS A 141 -7.52 -10.50 -1.56
C CYS A 141 -9.04 -10.31 -1.59
N ASP A 142 -9.64 -10.30 -2.78
CA ASP A 142 -11.10 -10.46 -2.95
C ASP A 142 -11.46 -11.96 -2.86
N GLN A 143 -12.75 -12.29 -2.95
CA GLN A 143 -13.31 -13.63 -2.88
C GLN A 143 -12.56 -14.61 -3.80
N ARG A 144 -12.20 -15.78 -3.25
CA ARG A 144 -11.57 -16.88 -4.01
C ARG A 144 -12.28 -17.15 -5.33
N GLY A 145 -11.49 -17.25 -6.41
CA GLY A 145 -11.98 -17.46 -7.78
C GLY A 145 -12.45 -16.20 -8.50
N SER A 146 -12.32 -15.03 -7.87
CA SER A 146 -12.41 -13.74 -8.56
C SER A 146 -11.08 -13.36 -9.21
N TYR A 147 -11.19 -12.45 -10.17
CA TYR A 147 -10.08 -11.80 -10.85
C TYR A 147 -10.11 -10.31 -10.54
N VAL A 148 -8.93 -9.75 -10.29
CA VAL A 148 -8.69 -8.33 -9.99
C VAL A 148 -7.67 -7.77 -10.99
N ALA A 149 -7.88 -6.55 -11.45
CA ALA A 149 -6.93 -5.79 -12.26
C ALA A 149 -6.70 -4.41 -11.62
N GLN A 150 -5.49 -3.87 -11.79
CA GLN A 150 -5.06 -2.57 -11.28
C GLN A 150 -4.29 -1.81 -12.36
N PHE A 151 -4.47 -0.50 -12.39
CA PHE A 151 -3.57 0.46 -13.05
C PHE A 151 -3.34 1.64 -12.11
N GLU A 152 -2.16 2.25 -12.22
CA GLU A 152 -1.74 3.34 -11.34
C GLU A 152 -0.82 4.33 -12.07
N HIS A 153 -0.96 5.61 -11.74
CA HIS A 153 0.07 6.62 -12.00
C HIS A 153 0.32 7.52 -10.80
N THR A 154 1.51 8.09 -10.75
CA THR A 154 1.82 9.21 -9.89
C THR A 154 1.57 10.53 -10.63
N ILE A 155 0.79 11.42 -10.02
CA ILE A 155 0.57 12.78 -10.51
C ILE A 155 1.13 13.81 -9.54
N LEU A 156 1.64 14.92 -10.09
CA LEU A 156 2.04 16.10 -9.33
C LEU A 156 1.12 17.27 -9.68
N LEU A 157 0.54 17.89 -8.66
CA LEU A 157 -0.29 19.09 -8.80
C LEU A 157 0.61 20.34 -8.76
N ARG A 158 1.31 20.63 -9.85
CA ARG A 158 2.21 21.79 -9.93
C ARG A 158 1.38 23.09 -9.95
N PRO A 159 1.98 24.23 -9.56
CA PRO A 159 1.29 25.52 -9.61
C PRO A 159 0.75 25.90 -11.00
N THR A 160 1.41 25.43 -12.06
CA THR A 160 1.09 25.79 -13.44
C THR A 160 0.34 24.70 -14.21
N CYS A 161 0.35 23.46 -13.74
CA CYS A 161 -0.28 22.34 -14.43
C CYS A 161 -0.41 21.10 -13.54
N LYS A 162 -1.24 20.16 -13.95
CA LYS A 162 -1.18 18.79 -13.45
C LYS A 162 -0.26 17.98 -14.37
N GLU A 163 0.73 17.32 -13.80
CA GLU A 163 1.67 16.47 -14.53
C GLU A 163 1.52 15.00 -14.12
N VAL A 164 1.37 14.11 -15.10
CA VAL A 164 1.37 12.66 -14.86
C VAL A 164 2.81 12.18 -14.99
N LEU A 165 3.55 12.18 -13.88
CA LEU A 165 5.00 11.96 -13.85
C LEU A 165 5.41 10.59 -14.39
N THR A 166 4.54 9.59 -14.23
CA THR A 166 4.84 8.20 -14.59
C THR A 166 4.13 7.75 -15.87
N ARG A 167 3.65 8.67 -16.71
CA ARG A 167 3.06 8.35 -18.02
C ARG A 167 4.14 7.83 -18.97
N GLY A 168 3.87 6.70 -19.63
CA GLY A 168 4.70 6.16 -20.70
C GLY A 168 3.93 5.99 -22.01
N ASP A 169 4.61 5.44 -23.03
CA ASP A 169 3.98 5.04 -24.30
C ASP A 169 3.20 3.71 -24.16
N ASP A 170 3.34 3.02 -23.03
CA ASP A 170 2.66 1.78 -22.69
C ASP A 170 1.30 2.00 -22.04
N PHE A 171 1.20 2.80 -20.96
CA PHE A 171 -0.08 3.12 -20.32
C PHE A 171 -0.09 4.37 -19.45
#